data_AF-A0A1C4XXR6-F1
#
_entry.id   AF-A0A1C4XXR6-F1
#
_cell.length_a   1.000
_cell.length_b   1.000
_cell.length_c   1.000
_cell.angle_alpha   90.00
_cell.angle_beta   90.00
_cell.angle_gamma   90.00
#
_symmetry.space_group_name_H-M   'P 1'
#
loop_
_entity.id
_entity.type
_entity.pdbx_description
1 polymer ?
#
loop_
_entity_poly.entity_id
_entity_poly.type
_entity_poly.pdbx_seq_one_letter_code
_entity_poly.pdbx_strand_id
1 'polypeptide(L)'
;MTELYPGGAPARPTPHEVRTHAFRPRRDGVDPDQVRRFQAVVADELTDLHQRVRELSQENERLRRALRDWRTLHARECRPPNSGLW
;
A
#
# COMPACT_ATOMS: atom_id res chain seq x y z
N MET A 1 -18.98 12.57 8.59
CA MET A 1 -19.26 11.89 7.31
C MET A 1 -17.94 11.38 6.78
N THR A 2 -17.63 10.11 7.02
CA THR A 2 -16.39 9.48 6.54
C THR A 2 -16.75 8.69 5.29
N GLU A 3 -16.33 9.19 4.14
CA GLU A 3 -16.51 8.56 2.84
C GLU A 3 -15.67 7.26 2.81
N LEU A 4 -16.36 6.13 2.75
CA LEU A 4 -15.77 4.80 2.66
C LEU A 4 -15.46 4.50 1.18
N TYR A 5 -14.18 4.41 0.84
CA TYR A 5 -13.72 3.88 -0.45
C TYR A 5 -14.06 2.38 -0.56
N PRO A 6 -14.29 1.83 -1.77
CA PRO A 6 -14.63 0.43 -1.97
C PRO A 6 -13.36 -0.41 -1.70
N GLY A 7 -13.28 -0.95 -0.48
CA GLY A 7 -12.06 -1.56 0.06
C GLY A 7 -11.99 -1.54 1.59
N GLY A 8 -12.90 -0.81 2.26
CA GLY A 8 -13.44 -1.16 3.58
C GLY A 8 -12.49 -1.14 4.78
N ALA A 9 -11.23 -0.73 4.64
CA ALA A 9 -10.38 -0.43 5.78
C ALA A 9 -10.52 1.05 6.13
N PRO A 10 -10.71 1.40 7.42
CA PRO A 10 -10.58 2.79 7.84
C PRO A 10 -9.21 3.33 7.42
N ALA A 11 -9.14 4.62 7.10
CA ALA A 11 -7.88 5.29 6.81
C ALA A 11 -6.88 5.00 7.94
N ARG A 12 -5.82 4.25 7.63
CA ARG A 12 -4.79 3.90 8.61
C ARG A 12 -4.01 5.17 8.95
N PRO A 13 -3.72 5.42 10.24
CA PRO A 13 -2.92 6.58 10.61
C PRO A 13 -1.53 6.47 9.99
N THR A 14 -1.01 7.62 9.58
CA THR A 14 0.38 7.73 9.12
C THR A 14 1.35 7.54 10.28
N PRO A 15 2.60 7.11 10.02
CA PRO A 15 3.63 7.06 11.06
C PRO A 15 3.81 8.39 11.80
N HIS A 16 3.70 9.51 11.08
CA HIS A 16 3.80 10.83 11.70
C HIS A 16 2.64 11.09 12.66
N GLU A 17 1.40 10.84 12.23
CA GLU A 17 0.22 10.98 13.09
C GLU A 17 0.33 10.11 14.34
N VAL A 18 0.84 8.88 14.24
CA VAL A 18 1.06 8.02 15.42
C VAL A 18 2.08 8.64 16.39
N ARG A 19 3.19 9.18 15.89
CA ARG A 19 4.23 9.82 16.74
C ARG A 19 3.74 11.09 17.43
N THR A 20 2.91 11.87 16.76
CA THR A 20 2.46 13.18 17.26
C THR A 20 1.10 13.13 17.96
N HIS A 21 0.42 11.98 17.96
CA HIS A 21 -0.89 11.86 18.58
C HIS A 21 -0.81 12.05 20.10
N ALA A 22 -1.44 13.11 20.61
CA ALA A 22 -1.54 13.37 22.03
C ALA A 22 -2.84 12.80 22.60
N PHE A 23 -2.72 11.95 23.63
CA PHE A 23 -3.87 11.50 24.41
C PHE A 23 -4.21 12.53 25.49
N ARG A 24 -5.50 12.71 25.77
CA ARG A 24 -5.95 13.54 26.88
C ARG A 24 -5.56 12.88 28.21
N PRO A 25 -4.90 13.59 29.14
CA PRO A 25 -4.52 13.02 30.43
C PRO A 25 -5.76 12.67 31.27
N ARG A 26 -5.66 11.59 32.04
CA ARG A 26 -6.68 11.11 32.98
C ARG A 26 -6.02 10.74 34.31
N ARG A 27 -6.77 10.88 35.42
CA ARG A 27 -6.25 10.70 36.79
C ARG A 27 -5.61 9.32 37.02
N ASP A 28 -6.17 8.28 36.41
CA ASP A 28 -5.68 6.89 36.46
C ASP A 28 -5.16 6.44 35.08
N GLY A 29 -4.55 7.37 34.33
CA GLY A 29 -4.02 7.12 33.00
C GLY A 29 -2.66 6.41 32.99
N VAL A 30 -2.30 5.84 31.84
CA VAL A 30 -0.98 5.25 31.60
C VAL A 30 0.10 6.34 31.61
N ASP A 31 1.29 5.99 32.07
CA ASP A 31 2.48 6.86 32.02
C ASP A 31 2.69 7.43 30.60
N PRO A 32 2.66 8.77 30.42
CA PRO A 32 2.86 9.42 29.14
C PRO A 32 4.16 9.02 28.44
N ASP A 33 5.24 8.76 29.18
CA ASP A 33 6.52 8.37 28.58
C ASP A 33 6.48 6.94 28.04
N GLN A 34 5.78 6.04 28.72
CA GLN A 34 5.53 4.70 28.21
C GLN A 34 4.70 4.73 26.92
N VAL A 35 3.65 5.57 26.88
CA VAL A 35 2.83 5.77 25.68
C VAL A 35 3.69 6.29 24.53
N ARG A 36 4.53 7.30 24.76
CA ARG A 36 5.42 7.84 23.72
C ARG A 36 6.41 6.81 23.18
N ARG A 37 7.02 6.00 24.06
CA ARG A 37 7.92 4.92 23.62
C ARG A 37 7.18 3.89 22.75
N PHE A 38 5.98 3.50 23.15
CA PHE A 38 5.16 2.58 22.37
C PHE A 38 4.75 3.17 21.02
N GLN A 39 4.32 4.44 20.99
CA GLN A 39 4.00 5.14 19.75
C GLN A 39 5.18 5.22 18.77
N ALA A 40 6.41 5.39 19.27
CA ALA A 40 7.60 5.38 18.44
C ALA A 40 7.79 4.02 17.73
N VAL A 41 7.71 2.92 18.46
CA VAL A 41 7.81 1.56 17.90
C VAL A 41 6.72 1.31 16.86
N VAL A 42 5.47 1.62 17.17
CA VAL A 42 4.35 1.44 16.24
C VAL A 42 4.52 2.28 14.98
N ALA A 43 5.04 3.52 15.11
CA ALA A 43 5.29 4.37 13.97
C ALA A 43 6.43 3.86 13.07
N ASP A 44 7.47 3.29 13.67
CA ASP A 44 8.57 2.67 12.93
C ASP A 44 8.07 1.42 12.17
N GLU A 45 7.30 0.55 12.82
CA GLU A 45 6.67 -0.61 12.17
C GLU A 45 5.72 -0.21 11.02
N LEU A 46 4.92 0.85 11.21
CA LEU A 46 4.08 1.39 10.14
C LEU A 46 4.90 1.96 8.98
N THR A 47 6.07 2.53 9.26
CA THR A 47 6.98 3.04 8.22
C THR A 47 7.49 1.88 7.37
N ASP A 48 7.97 0.82 8.01
CA ASP A 48 8.46 -0.38 7.34
C ASP A 48 7.37 -1.06 6.51
N LEU A 49 6.17 -1.19 7.08
CA LEU A 49 5.04 -1.79 6.36
C LEU A 49 4.65 -0.97 5.12
N HIS A 50 4.57 0.35 5.25
CA HIS A 50 4.28 1.23 4.11
C HIS A 50 5.35 1.15 3.02
N GLN A 51 6.62 1.09 3.39
CA GLN A 51 7.71 0.89 2.44
C GLN A 51 7.54 -0.44 1.70
N ARG A 52 7.29 -1.53 2.42
CA ARG A 52 7.16 -2.88 1.84
C ARG A 52 5.95 -2.99 0.92
N VAL A 53 4.83 -2.36 1.26
CA VAL A 53 3.65 -2.28 0.36
C VAL A 53 3.99 -1.52 -0.91
N ARG A 54 4.74 -0.41 -0.83
CA ARG A 54 5.16 0.34 -2.03
C ARG A 54 6.08 -0.49 -2.91
N GLU A 55 7.07 -1.16 -2.33
CA GLU A 55 8.00 -2.03 -3.06
C GLU A 55 7.26 -3.18 -3.77
N LEU A 56 6.39 -3.90 -3.05
CA LEU A 56 5.59 -4.98 -3.62
C LEU A 56 4.65 -4.48 -4.73
N SER A 57 4.08 -3.29 -4.57
CA SER A 57 3.20 -2.69 -5.59
C SER A 57 3.98 -2.32 -6.85
N GLN A 58 5.20 -1.78 -6.70
CA GLN A 58 6.08 -1.48 -7.82
C GLN A 58 6.50 -2.75 -8.57
N GLU A 59 6.84 -3.81 -7.82
CA GLU A 59 7.20 -5.10 -8.42
C GLU A 59 5.99 -5.72 -9.13
N ASN A 60 4.81 -5.67 -8.53
CA ASN A 60 3.59 -6.17 -9.17
C ASN A 60 3.31 -5.44 -10.49
N GLU A 61 3.46 -4.12 -10.52
CA GLU A 61 3.30 -3.34 -11.75
C GLU A 61 4.39 -3.63 -12.79
N ARG A 62 5.63 -3.90 -12.37
CA ARG A 62 6.70 -4.36 -13.26
C ARG A 62 6.34 -5.69 -13.91
N LEU A 63 5.91 -6.67 -13.12
CA LEU A 63 5.49 -7.99 -13.61
C LEU A 63 4.27 -7.90 -14.53
N ARG A 64 3.28 -7.08 -14.18
CA ARG A 64 2.10 -6.84 -15.03
C ARG A 64 2.47 -6.22 -16.38
N ARG A 65 3.42 -5.29 -16.41
CA ARG A 65 3.94 -4.72 -17.67
C ARG A 65 4.62 -5.78 -18.52
N ALA A 66 5.59 -6.51 -17.96
CA ALA A 66 6.29 -7.58 -18.68
C ALA A 66 5.32 -8.62 -19.29
N LEU A 67 4.28 -9.00 -18.53
CA LEU A 67 3.25 -9.91 -19.03
C LEU A 67 2.44 -9.31 -20.19
N ARG A 68 2.07 -8.03 -20.12
CA ARG A 68 1.37 -7.35 -21.22
C ARG A 68 2.23 -7.23 -22.47
N ASP A 69 3.50 -6.93 -22.30
CA ASP A 69 4.44 -6.77 -23.41
C ASP A 69 4.64 -8.12 -24.12
N TRP A 70 4.86 -9.20 -23.34
CA TRP A 70 4.94 -10.56 -23.87
C TRP A 70 3.67 -10.96 -24.62
N ARG A 71 2.48 -10.71 -24.04
CA ARG A 71 1.20 -10.98 -24.73
C ARG A 71 1.05 -10.18 -26.03
N THR A 72 1.55 -8.94 -26.06
CA THR A 72 1.48 -8.08 -27.24
C THR A 72 2.43 -8.56 -28.33
N LEU A 73 3.66 -8.97 -27.97
CA LEU A 73 4.62 -9.57 -28.90
C LEU A 73 4.05 -10.87 -29.48
N HIS A 74 3.57 -11.75 -28.61
CA HIS A 74 3.00 -13.03 -29.02
C HIS A 74 1.76 -12.86 -29.92
N ALA A 75 0.87 -11.92 -29.62
CA ALA A 75 -0.29 -11.63 -30.47
C ALA A 75 0.10 -11.09 -31.86
N ARG A 76 1.25 -10.40 -31.99
CA ARG A 76 1.78 -9.97 -33.29
C ARG A 76 2.40 -11.12 -34.07
N GLU A 77 3.10 -12.03 -33.37
CA GLU A 77 3.73 -13.22 -33.94
C GLU A 77 2.71 -14.28 -34.37
N CYS A 78 1.59 -14.41 -33.65
CA CYS A 78 0.49 -15.31 -33.99
C CYS A 78 -0.50 -14.74 -35.01
N ARG A 79 -0.24 -13.56 -35.60
CA ARG A 79 -1.08 -13.05 -36.69
C ARG A 79 -0.91 -13.96 -37.90
N PRO A 80 -1.95 -14.70 -38.34
CA PRO A 80 -1.81 -15.58 -39.50
C PRO A 80 -1.47 -14.75 -40.74
N PRO A 81 -0.46 -15.13 -41.54
CA PRO A 81 -0.30 -14.58 -42.87
C PRO A 81 -1.50 -15.08 -43.70
N ASN A 82 -2.35 -14.16 -44.16
CA ASN A 82 -3.61 -14.37 -44.88
C ASN A 82 -4.87 -14.56 -44.01
N SER A 83 -5.49 -13.44 -43.65
CA SER A 83 -6.93 -13.27 -43.89
C SER A 83 -7.11 -12.63 -45.28
N GLY A 84 -6.67 -13.34 -46.32
CA GLY A 84 -6.94 -13.01 -47.71
C GLY A 84 -8.25 -13.67 -48.13
N LEU A 85 -9.10 -12.89 -48.81
CA LEU A 85 -10.33 -13.24 -49.54
C LEU A 85 -10.80 -14.71 -49.48
N TRP A 86 -11.97 -14.94 -48.87
CA TRP A 86 -13.12 -15.63 -49.44
C TRP A 86 -14.40 -15.06 -48.82
#